data_AF-A0AAW6DZE0-F1
#
_entry.id   AF-A0AAW6DZE0-F1
#
_cell.length_a   1.000
_cell.length_b   1.000
_cell.length_c   1.000
_cell.angle_alpha   90.00
_cell.angle_beta   90.00
_cell.angle_gamma   90.00
#
_symmetry.space_group_name_H-M   'P 1'
#
loop_
_entity.id
_entity.type
_entity.pdbx_description
1 polymer ?
#
loop_
_entity_poly.entity_id
_entity_poly.type
_entity_poly.pdbx_seq_one_letter_code
_entity_poly.pdbx_strand_id
1 'polypeptide(L)'
;MTREDVKGIFPNATDEEITAFLNKHNGEVTAAKSSGVKADELATLRDKAKKYDDYEAEKLTAEQKLKKLTDEAEAAKITNLKMLNKTKAVAEFVNCGLKEDDYKGFIDSIVSDDEETTVNSAKSIAAMLTSQKKAVEDKLKEDGLKNTPKPQGAGGNDGLTSAEKIAEKLATDRANIAKTAAEGLKKYI
;
A
#
# COMPACT_ATOMS: atom_id res chain seq x y z
N MET A 1 -49.16 -19.68 -64.01
CA MET A 1 -50.17 -18.85 -64.69
C MET A 1 -50.51 -19.54 -65.99
N THR A 2 -51.78 -19.81 -66.23
CA THR A 2 -52.29 -20.45 -67.45
C THR A 2 -52.87 -19.41 -68.41
N ARG A 3 -53.29 -19.85 -69.60
CA ARG A 3 -53.90 -18.97 -70.61
C ARG A 3 -55.21 -18.36 -70.11
N GLU A 4 -55.97 -19.15 -69.35
CA GLU A 4 -57.24 -18.80 -68.74
C GLU A 4 -57.06 -17.71 -67.67
N ASP A 5 -55.99 -17.79 -66.87
CA ASP A 5 -55.64 -16.77 -65.88
C ASP A 5 -55.35 -15.42 -66.56
N VAL A 6 -54.67 -15.41 -67.71
CA VAL A 6 -54.35 -14.19 -68.46
C VAL A 6 -55.59 -13.61 -69.14
N LYS A 7 -56.46 -14.44 -69.71
CA LYS A 7 -57.76 -14.00 -70.29
C LYS A 7 -58.70 -13.42 -69.24
N GLY A 8 -58.66 -13.95 -68.00
CA GLY A 8 -59.46 -13.40 -66.89
C GLY A 8 -59.05 -11.98 -66.48
N ILE A 9 -57.76 -11.63 -66.64
CA ILE A 9 -57.22 -10.31 -66.29
C ILE A 9 -57.29 -9.34 -67.49
N PHE A 10 -57.11 -9.86 -68.71
CA PHE A 10 -57.13 -9.10 -69.96
C PHE A 10 -58.13 -9.72 -70.96
N PRO A 11 -59.44 -9.49 -70.79
CA PRO A 11 -60.48 -10.15 -71.59
C PRO A 11 -60.49 -9.75 -73.07
N ASN A 12 -59.85 -8.63 -73.44
CA ASN A 12 -59.75 -8.12 -74.80
C ASN A 12 -58.42 -8.42 -75.49
N ALA A 13 -57.50 -9.14 -74.84
CA ALA A 13 -56.19 -9.48 -75.44
C ALA A 13 -56.35 -10.57 -76.50
N THR A 14 -55.62 -10.45 -77.62
CA THR A 14 -55.64 -11.48 -78.66
C THR A 14 -54.91 -12.74 -78.23
N ASP A 15 -55.23 -13.87 -78.85
CA ASP A 15 -54.57 -15.14 -78.54
C ASP A 15 -53.05 -15.11 -78.82
N GLU A 16 -52.59 -14.27 -79.76
CA GLU A 16 -51.16 -14.06 -80.01
C GLU A 16 -50.49 -13.28 -78.88
N GLU A 17 -51.14 -12.22 -78.37
CA GLU A 17 -50.62 -11.41 -77.25
C GLU A 17 -50.52 -12.22 -75.96
N ILE A 18 -51.52 -13.07 -75.69
CA ILE A 18 -51.52 -13.98 -74.54
C ILE A 18 -50.39 -15.00 -74.64
N THR A 19 -50.14 -15.52 -75.85
CA THR A 19 -49.06 -16.49 -76.09
C THR A 19 -47.69 -15.82 -75.92
N ALA A 20 -47.51 -14.61 -76.44
CA ALA A 20 -46.28 -13.83 -76.28
C ALA A 20 -46.01 -13.51 -74.80
N PHE A 21 -47.05 -13.11 -74.05
CA PHE A 21 -46.95 -12.85 -72.62
C PHE A 21 -46.55 -14.10 -71.83
N LEU A 22 -47.22 -15.24 -72.06
CA LEU A 22 -46.89 -16.49 -71.36
C LEU A 22 -45.48 -16.98 -71.68
N ASN A 23 -45.02 -16.86 -72.93
CA ASN A 23 -43.66 -17.23 -73.31
C ASN A 23 -42.61 -16.32 -72.64
N LYS A 24 -42.85 -15.00 -72.61
CA LYS A 24 -41.97 -14.05 -71.92
C LYS A 24 -41.94 -14.32 -70.43
N HIS A 25 -43.11 -14.48 -69.81
CA HIS A 25 -43.24 -14.77 -68.39
C HIS A 25 -42.57 -16.11 -68.02
N ASN A 26 -42.77 -17.17 -68.81
CA ASN A 26 -42.10 -18.46 -68.56
C ASN A 26 -40.58 -18.38 -68.78
N GLY A 27 -40.11 -17.59 -69.75
CA GLY A 27 -38.69 -17.32 -69.95
C GLY A 27 -38.07 -16.60 -68.73
N GLU A 28 -38.73 -15.57 -68.22
CA GLU A 28 -38.32 -14.82 -67.02
C GLU A 28 -38.34 -15.69 -65.75
N VAL A 29 -39.37 -16.52 -65.56
CA VAL A 29 -39.44 -17.46 -64.42
C VAL A 29 -38.33 -18.50 -64.50
N THR A 30 -38.01 -18.98 -65.71
CA THR A 30 -36.91 -19.94 -65.90
C THR A 30 -35.56 -19.29 -65.64
N ALA A 31 -35.35 -18.08 -66.16
CA ALA A 31 -34.14 -17.30 -65.89
C ALA A 31 -33.99 -16.99 -64.38
N ALA A 32 -35.07 -16.60 -63.71
CA ALA A 32 -35.10 -16.33 -62.26
C ALA A 32 -34.80 -17.59 -61.41
N LYS A 33 -35.32 -18.75 -61.82
CA LYS A 33 -34.96 -20.06 -61.21
C LYS A 33 -33.51 -20.44 -61.45
N SER A 34 -32.91 -19.97 -62.55
CA SER A 34 -31.51 -20.22 -62.93
C SER A 34 -30.53 -19.22 -62.31
N SER A 35 -31.01 -18.05 -61.86
CA SER A 35 -30.24 -16.98 -61.22
C SER A 35 -30.27 -17.05 -59.69
N GLY A 36 -30.92 -18.05 -59.10
CA GLY A 36 -30.76 -18.35 -57.68
C GLY A 36 -29.30 -18.71 -57.42
N VAL A 37 -28.68 -18.09 -56.41
CA VAL A 37 -27.29 -18.37 -56.00
C VAL A 37 -27.07 -19.87 -56.02
N LYS A 38 -26.11 -20.33 -56.83
CA LYS A 38 -25.88 -21.76 -57.02
C LYS A 38 -25.59 -22.37 -55.65
N ALA A 39 -26.15 -23.55 -55.38
CA ALA A 39 -26.03 -24.19 -54.06
C ALA A 39 -24.56 -24.31 -53.60
N ASP A 40 -23.63 -24.50 -54.55
CA ASP A 40 -22.18 -24.57 -54.33
C ASP A 40 -21.56 -23.23 -53.88
N GLU A 41 -22.04 -22.10 -54.41
CA GLU A 41 -21.61 -20.75 -53.97
C GLU A 41 -22.14 -20.44 -52.57
N LEU A 42 -23.36 -20.87 -52.26
CA LEU A 42 -23.93 -20.79 -50.90
C LEU A 42 -23.17 -21.66 -49.90
N ALA A 43 -22.76 -22.87 -50.29
CA ALA A 43 -21.96 -23.76 -49.45
C ALA A 43 -20.58 -23.16 -49.15
N THR A 44 -19.90 -22.65 -50.18
CA THR A 44 -18.58 -22.01 -50.01
C THR A 44 -18.64 -20.71 -49.20
N LEU A 45 -19.70 -19.90 -49.35
CA LEU A 45 -19.93 -18.73 -48.50
C LEU A 45 -20.14 -19.10 -47.03
N ARG A 46 -20.92 -20.16 -46.75
CA ARG A 46 -21.12 -20.66 -45.38
C ARG A 46 -19.83 -21.18 -44.76
N ASP A 47 -19.02 -21.91 -45.51
CA ASP A 47 -17.72 -22.39 -45.03
C ASP A 47 -16.75 -21.26 -44.72
N LYS A 48 -16.73 -20.21 -45.55
CA LYS A 48 -15.92 -19.00 -45.29
C LYS A 48 -16.40 -18.26 -44.04
N ALA A 49 -17.72 -18.08 -43.87
CA ALA A 49 -18.29 -17.46 -42.69
C ALA A 49 -17.91 -18.23 -41.43
N LYS A 50 -18.05 -19.57 -41.45
CA LYS A 50 -17.67 -20.42 -40.32
C LYS A 50 -16.18 -20.30 -39.97
N LYS A 51 -15.30 -20.34 -40.97
CA LYS A 51 -13.85 -20.15 -40.74
C LYS A 51 -13.50 -18.78 -40.17
N TYR A 52 -14.25 -17.74 -40.57
CA TYR A 52 -14.07 -16.40 -40.02
C TYR A 52 -14.52 -16.33 -38.56
N ASP A 53 -15.69 -16.91 -38.24
CA ASP A 53 -16.19 -16.99 -36.88
C ASP A 53 -15.24 -17.76 -35.96
N ASP A 54 -14.71 -18.90 -36.43
CA ASP A 54 -13.73 -19.71 -35.71
C ASP A 54 -12.42 -18.93 -35.47
N TYR A 55 -11.93 -18.18 -36.46
CA TYR A 55 -10.72 -17.34 -36.34
C TYR A 55 -10.89 -16.19 -35.34
N GLU A 56 -12.03 -15.50 -35.38
CA GLU A 56 -12.35 -14.44 -34.43
C GLU A 56 -12.48 -15.00 -33.01
N ALA A 57 -13.08 -16.18 -32.84
CA ALA A 57 -13.16 -16.86 -31.54
C ALA A 57 -11.79 -17.29 -30.99
N GLU A 58 -10.88 -17.77 -31.85
CA GLU A 58 -9.49 -18.07 -31.46
C GLU A 58 -8.71 -16.82 -31.06
N LYS A 59 -8.90 -15.69 -31.76
CA LYS A 59 -8.32 -14.41 -31.37
C LYS A 59 -8.82 -13.92 -30.02
N LEU A 60 -10.14 -13.92 -29.83
CA LEU A 60 -10.77 -13.55 -28.56
C LEU A 60 -10.23 -14.39 -27.40
N THR A 61 -10.03 -15.71 -27.61
CA THR A 61 -9.45 -16.58 -26.58
C THR A 61 -7.97 -16.32 -26.34
N ALA A 62 -7.19 -15.96 -27.35
CA ALA A 62 -5.79 -15.54 -27.17
C ALA A 62 -5.67 -14.21 -26.41
N GLU A 63 -6.48 -13.21 -26.78
CA GLU A 63 -6.52 -11.90 -26.10
C GLU A 63 -7.00 -12.01 -24.65
N GLN A 64 -8.01 -12.85 -24.37
CA GLN A 64 -8.47 -13.13 -23.02
C GLN A 64 -7.38 -13.79 -22.16
N LYS A 65 -6.63 -14.75 -22.72
CA LYS A 65 -5.49 -15.37 -22.01
C LYS A 65 -4.39 -14.36 -21.73
N LEU A 66 -4.07 -13.51 -22.71
CA LEU A 66 -3.07 -12.45 -22.52
C LEU A 66 -3.51 -11.46 -21.45
N LYS A 67 -4.77 -11.02 -21.48
CA LYS A 67 -5.32 -10.13 -20.45
C LYS A 67 -5.24 -10.76 -19.07
N LYS A 68 -5.65 -12.03 -18.94
CA LYS A 68 -5.57 -12.76 -17.67
C LYS A 68 -4.13 -12.87 -17.15
N LEU A 69 -3.17 -13.19 -18.02
CA LEU A 69 -1.75 -13.22 -17.65
C LEU A 69 -1.23 -11.85 -17.21
N THR A 70 -1.66 -10.78 -17.89
CA THR A 70 -1.28 -9.41 -17.52
C THR A 70 -1.89 -9.02 -16.17
N ASP A 71 -3.17 -9.29 -15.95
CA ASP A 71 -3.86 -9.02 -14.68
C ASP A 71 -3.20 -9.81 -13.52
N GLU A 72 -2.83 -11.07 -13.74
CA GLU A 72 -2.11 -11.91 -12.77
C GLU A 72 -0.69 -11.36 -12.49
N ALA A 73 0.03 -10.94 -13.53
CA ALA A 73 1.36 -10.35 -13.39
C ALA A 73 1.32 -9.01 -12.64
N GLU A 74 0.30 -8.18 -12.89
CA GLU A 74 0.09 -6.91 -12.22
C GLU A 74 -0.30 -7.11 -10.75
N ALA A 75 -1.20 -8.06 -10.46
CA ALA A 75 -1.52 -8.46 -9.10
C ALA A 75 -0.28 -8.95 -8.34
N ALA A 76 0.53 -9.82 -8.95
CA ALA A 76 1.78 -10.30 -8.37
C ALA A 76 2.79 -9.17 -8.12
N LYS A 77 2.90 -8.22 -9.06
CA LYS A 77 3.73 -7.02 -8.90
C LYS A 77 3.29 -6.19 -7.70
N ILE A 78 2.00 -5.90 -7.57
CA ILE A 78 1.44 -5.13 -6.45
C ILE A 78 1.69 -5.85 -5.13
N THR A 79 1.47 -7.18 -5.06
CA THR A 79 1.76 -7.98 -3.86
C THR A 79 3.24 -7.91 -3.48
N ASN A 80 4.15 -8.06 -4.44
CA ASN A 80 5.58 -7.98 -4.19
C ASN A 80 6.01 -6.59 -3.71
N LEU A 81 5.47 -5.52 -4.32
CA LEU A 81 5.73 -4.15 -3.87
C LEU A 81 5.26 -3.94 -2.43
N LYS A 82 4.05 -4.38 -2.09
CA LYS A 82 3.53 -4.29 -0.71
C LYS A 82 4.39 -5.08 0.27
N MET A 83 4.85 -6.28 -0.07
CA MET A 83 5.74 -7.06 0.80
C MET A 83 7.09 -6.35 1.02
N LEU A 84 7.66 -5.77 -0.04
CA LEU A 84 8.89 -4.99 0.04
C LEU A 84 8.70 -3.75 0.91
N ASN A 85 7.63 -3.00 0.68
CA ASN A 85 7.30 -1.78 1.43
C ASN A 85 6.99 -2.09 2.90
N LYS A 86 6.31 -3.21 3.19
CA LYS A 86 6.13 -3.72 4.56
C LYS A 86 7.46 -3.97 5.24
N THR A 87 8.42 -4.58 4.54
CA THR A 87 9.76 -4.82 5.09
C THR A 87 10.49 -3.50 5.39
N LYS A 88 10.35 -2.50 4.54
CA LYS A 88 10.90 -1.15 4.78
C LYS A 88 10.23 -0.48 5.98
N ALA A 89 8.91 -0.56 6.12
CA ALA A 89 8.20 -0.06 7.30
C ALA A 89 8.65 -0.76 8.59
N VAL A 90 8.82 -2.09 8.57
CA VAL A 90 9.39 -2.86 9.69
C VAL A 90 10.78 -2.31 10.07
N ALA A 91 11.64 -2.06 9.07
CA ALA A 91 12.98 -1.54 9.32
C ALA A 91 12.94 -0.18 10.04
N GLU A 92 12.04 0.73 9.64
CA GLU A 92 11.87 2.02 10.33
C GLU A 92 11.41 1.85 11.79
N PHE A 93 10.46 0.95 12.06
CA PHE A 93 10.04 0.67 13.44
C PHE A 93 11.16 0.08 14.30
N VAL A 94 11.87 -0.91 13.76
CA VAL A 94 13.01 -1.54 14.46
C VAL A 94 14.14 -0.55 14.71
N ASN A 95 14.42 0.34 13.76
CA ASN A 95 15.41 1.42 13.92
C ASN A 95 15.04 2.38 15.07
N CYS A 96 13.75 2.58 15.33
CA CYS A 96 13.26 3.33 16.49
C CYS A 96 13.19 2.51 17.79
N GLY A 97 13.66 1.26 17.78
CA GLY A 97 13.68 0.38 18.95
C GLY A 97 12.31 -0.21 19.32
N LEU A 98 11.34 -0.17 18.40
CA LEU A 98 10.06 -0.84 18.55
C LEU A 98 10.20 -2.34 18.27
N LYS A 99 9.48 -3.14 19.04
CA LYS A 99 9.42 -4.60 18.90
C LYS A 99 8.24 -4.98 18.01
N GLU A 100 8.25 -6.20 17.49
CA GLU A 100 7.16 -6.70 16.64
C GLU A 100 5.77 -6.56 17.28
N ASP A 101 5.67 -6.83 18.58
CA ASP A 101 4.43 -6.67 19.34
C ASP A 101 3.86 -5.24 19.30
N ASP A 102 4.73 -4.24 19.14
CA ASP A 102 4.34 -2.83 19.13
C ASP A 102 3.67 -2.42 17.80
N TYR A 103 3.97 -3.11 16.68
CA TYR A 103 3.50 -2.71 15.35
C TYR A 103 2.69 -3.76 14.57
N LYS A 104 2.78 -5.06 14.93
CA LYS A 104 2.13 -6.15 14.18
C LYS A 104 0.63 -5.98 13.99
N GLY A 105 -0.05 -5.31 14.94
CA GLY A 105 -1.49 -5.09 14.90
C GLY A 105 -1.97 -4.07 13.88
N PHE A 106 -1.07 -3.23 13.35
CA PHE A 106 -1.46 -2.15 12.43
C PHE A 106 -0.54 -2.02 11.21
N ILE A 107 0.59 -2.72 11.13
CA ILE A 107 1.54 -2.53 10.03
C ILE A 107 0.90 -2.72 8.64
N ASP A 108 -0.05 -3.64 8.51
CA ASP A 108 -0.73 -3.89 7.23
C ASP A 108 -1.67 -2.74 6.81
N SER A 109 -2.05 -1.83 7.72
CA SER A 109 -2.90 -0.68 7.38
C SER A 109 -2.13 0.49 6.77
N ILE A 110 -0.81 0.54 6.97
CA ILE A 110 0.06 1.62 6.46
C ILE A 110 0.84 1.23 5.20
N VAL A 111 0.78 -0.05 4.80
CA VAL A 111 1.51 -0.58 3.65
C VAL A 111 0.69 -0.38 2.38
N SER A 112 1.27 0.36 1.43
CA SER A 112 0.75 0.53 0.07
C SER A 112 1.76 0.03 -0.96
N ASP A 113 1.36 0.07 -2.24
CA ASP A 113 2.24 -0.14 -3.39
C ASP A 113 3.19 1.05 -3.62
N ASP A 114 2.94 2.19 -2.97
CA ASP A 114 3.84 3.35 -2.95
C ASP A 114 4.82 3.29 -1.77
N GLU A 115 6.11 3.24 -2.11
CA GLU A 115 7.18 3.14 -1.12
C GLU A 115 7.25 4.38 -0.22
N GLU A 116 7.20 5.57 -0.82
CA GLU A 116 7.38 6.83 -0.10
C GLU A 116 6.28 7.04 0.94
N THR A 117 5.04 6.79 0.56
CA THR A 117 3.88 6.82 1.48
C THR A 117 4.08 5.85 2.62
N THR A 118 4.41 4.58 2.34
CA THR A 118 4.59 3.55 3.37
C THR A 118 5.71 3.92 4.35
N VAL A 119 6.86 4.35 3.83
CA VAL A 119 8.04 4.72 4.65
C VAL A 119 7.77 5.98 5.47
N ASN A 120 7.15 7.02 4.89
CA ASN A 120 6.85 8.25 5.61
C ASN A 120 5.81 8.04 6.71
N SER A 121 4.80 7.20 6.47
CA SER A 121 3.85 6.79 7.52
C SER A 121 4.54 6.04 8.65
N ALA A 122 5.40 5.06 8.34
CA ALA A 122 6.15 4.32 9.33
C ALA A 122 7.05 5.23 10.18
N LYS A 123 7.83 6.12 9.54
CA LYS A 123 8.68 7.10 10.23
C LYS A 123 7.89 8.01 11.16
N SER A 124 6.75 8.53 10.70
CA SER A 124 5.91 9.45 11.48
C SER A 124 5.33 8.76 12.72
N ILE A 125 4.84 7.53 12.57
CA ILE A 125 4.31 6.73 13.68
C ILE A 125 5.42 6.36 14.66
N ALA A 126 6.57 5.92 14.17
CA ALA A 126 7.71 5.54 14.98
C ALA A 126 8.24 6.74 15.81
N ALA A 127 8.34 7.92 15.18
CA ALA A 127 8.73 9.15 15.85
C ALA A 127 7.73 9.56 16.94
N MET A 128 6.43 9.44 16.66
CA MET A 128 5.37 9.74 17.63
C MET A 128 5.45 8.81 18.86
N LEU A 129 5.56 7.50 18.65
CA LEU A 129 5.66 6.51 19.73
C LEU A 129 6.93 6.73 20.57
N THR A 130 8.05 6.98 19.91
CA THR A 130 9.33 7.25 20.59
C THR A 130 9.25 8.52 21.44
N SER A 131 8.64 9.58 20.92
CA SER A 131 8.45 10.84 21.64
C SER A 131 7.54 10.66 22.87
N GLN A 132 6.44 9.93 22.72
CA GLN A 132 5.55 9.63 23.86
C GLN A 132 6.25 8.80 24.93
N LYS A 133 7.01 7.76 24.53
CA LYS A 133 7.78 6.93 25.47
C LYS A 133 8.79 7.77 26.24
N LYS A 134 9.53 8.64 25.55
CA LYS A 134 10.49 9.57 26.19
C LYS A 134 9.80 10.52 27.17
N ALA A 135 8.65 11.10 26.80
CA ALA A 135 7.91 11.99 27.69
C ALA A 135 7.44 11.28 28.96
N VAL A 136 6.99 10.03 28.86
CA VAL A 136 6.62 9.20 30.02
C VAL A 136 7.84 8.86 30.88
N GLU A 137 8.95 8.46 30.26
CA GLU A 137 10.21 8.18 30.99
C GLU A 137 10.73 9.42 31.74
N ASP A 138 10.70 10.59 31.10
CA ASP A 138 11.14 11.85 31.70
C ASP A 138 10.23 12.25 32.87
N LYS A 139 8.91 12.11 32.71
CA LYS A 139 7.95 12.33 33.80
C LYS A 139 8.16 11.36 34.97
N LEU A 140 8.39 10.08 34.69
CA LEU A 140 8.65 9.09 35.73
C LEU A 140 9.96 9.35 36.47
N LYS A 141 11.01 9.78 35.76
CA LYS A 141 12.27 10.22 36.41
C LYS A 141 12.04 11.45 37.28
N GLU A 142 11.29 12.43 36.80
CA GLU A 142 10.94 13.62 37.56
C GLU A 142 10.15 13.26 38.83
N ASP A 143 9.11 12.44 38.70
CA ASP A 143 8.29 11.98 39.83
C ASP A 143 9.12 11.11 40.81
N GLY A 144 10.02 10.27 40.30
CA GLY A 144 10.96 9.49 41.11
C GLY A 144 11.91 10.39 41.90
N LEU A 145 12.47 11.43 41.28
CA LEU A 145 13.34 12.40 41.95
C LEU A 145 12.59 13.23 43.00
N LYS A 146 11.35 13.62 42.73
CA LYS A 146 10.49 14.34 43.70
C LYS A 146 10.15 13.48 44.92
N ASN A 147 9.91 12.18 44.72
CA ASN A 147 9.51 11.26 45.77
C ASN A 147 10.68 10.54 46.46
N THR A 148 11.90 10.66 45.93
CA THR A 148 13.09 10.14 46.61
C THR A 148 13.35 11.02 47.84
N PRO A 149 13.29 10.47 49.07
CA PRO A 149 13.63 11.26 50.25
C PRO A 149 15.04 11.80 50.06
N LYS A 150 15.20 13.12 50.23
CA LYS A 150 16.52 13.76 50.20
C LYS A 150 17.44 12.92 51.07
N PRO A 151 18.67 12.59 50.62
CA PRO A 151 19.62 11.93 51.49
C PRO A 151 19.62 12.73 52.80
N GLN A 152 19.42 12.03 53.91
CA GLN A 152 19.62 12.61 55.22
C GLN A 152 21.10 12.96 55.29
N GLY A 153 21.43 14.15 54.77
CA GLY A 153 22.56 14.89 55.24
C GLY A 153 22.38 14.88 56.75
N ALA A 154 23.36 14.30 57.43
CA ALA A 154 23.52 14.47 58.86
C ALA A 154 23.14 15.92 59.16
N GLY A 155 22.11 16.08 59.99
CA GLY A 155 21.40 17.35 60.13
C GLY A 155 22.39 18.50 60.22
N GLY A 156 22.00 19.63 59.66
CA GLY A 156 22.58 20.91 60.04
C GLY A 156 22.45 21.05 61.54
N ASN A 157 23.46 20.54 62.24
CA ASN A 157 23.77 20.93 63.57
C ASN A 157 24.53 22.23 63.35
N ASP A 158 24.04 23.33 63.91
CA ASP A 158 24.77 24.60 64.04
C ASP A 158 26.04 24.45 64.92
N GLY A 159 26.55 23.23 65.07
CA GLY A 159 27.77 22.87 65.75
C GLY A 159 28.83 22.49 64.72
N LEU A 160 30.04 23.00 64.97
CA LEU A 160 31.26 22.70 64.23
C LEU A 160 31.32 21.24 63.78
N THR A 161 31.59 21.02 62.49
CA THR A 161 31.92 19.73 61.91
C THR A 161 33.10 19.09 62.66
N SER A 162 33.27 17.77 62.53
CA SER A 162 34.44 17.09 63.11
C SER A 162 35.76 17.73 62.67
N ALA A 163 35.85 18.19 61.42
CA ALA A 163 37.01 18.91 60.90
C ALA A 163 37.20 20.26 61.59
N GLU A 164 36.13 21.03 61.78
CA GLU A 164 36.18 22.32 62.47
C GLU A 164 36.50 22.19 63.96
N LYS A 165 36.01 21.16 64.66
CA LYS A 165 36.39 20.88 66.06
C LYS A 165 37.86 20.52 66.20
N ILE A 166 38.41 19.76 65.25
CA ILE A 166 39.85 19.45 65.21
C ILE A 166 40.66 20.72 64.97
N ALA A 167 40.22 21.57 64.04
CA ALA A 167 40.88 22.83 63.74
C ALA A 167 40.86 23.78 64.95
N GLU A 168 39.73 23.90 65.65
CA GLU A 168 39.59 24.69 66.87
C GLU A 168 40.53 24.19 67.97
N LYS A 169 40.51 22.89 68.25
CA LYS A 169 41.41 22.29 69.24
C LYS A 169 42.89 22.55 68.91
N LEU A 170 43.27 22.40 67.64
CA LEU A 170 44.64 22.64 67.20
C LEU A 170 45.05 24.11 67.36
N ALA A 171 44.13 25.04 67.10
CA ALA A 171 44.34 26.47 67.28
C ALA A 171 44.50 26.84 68.76
N THR A 172 43.65 26.30 69.64
CA THR A 172 43.75 26.50 71.09
C THR A 172 45.04 25.92 71.66
N ASP A 173 45.41 24.70 71.26
CA ASP A 173 46.65 24.05 71.70
C ASP A 173 47.87 24.88 71.29
N ARG A 174 47.90 25.38 70.04
CA ARG A 174 48.97 26.27 69.55
C ARG A 174 49.04 27.60 70.30
N ALA A 175 47.89 28.21 70.59
CA ALA A 175 47.83 29.47 71.34
C ALA A 175 48.38 29.30 72.76
N ASN A 176 48.03 28.20 73.44
CA ASN A 176 48.53 27.88 74.76
C ASN A 176 50.04 27.61 74.75
N ILE A 177 50.53 26.83 73.78
CA ILE A 177 51.97 26.58 73.60
C ILE A 177 52.73 27.89 73.38
N ALA A 178 52.22 28.79 72.53
CA ALA A 178 52.84 30.09 72.27
C ALA A 178 52.87 30.96 73.54
N LYS A 179 51.79 30.96 74.33
CA LYS A 179 51.72 31.69 75.60
C LYS A 179 52.74 31.15 76.61
N THR A 180 52.79 29.83 76.80
CA THR A 180 53.77 29.20 77.70
C THR A 180 55.21 29.43 77.25
N ALA A 181 55.49 29.38 75.94
CA ALA A 181 56.80 29.69 75.39
C ALA A 181 57.20 31.16 75.65
N ALA A 182 56.27 32.11 75.45
CA ALA A 182 56.51 33.52 75.73
C ALA A 182 56.73 33.80 77.23
N GLU A 183 55.96 33.16 78.12
CA GLU A 183 56.15 33.24 79.57
C GLU A 183 57.46 32.61 80.03
N GLY A 184 57.87 31.50 79.42
CA GLY A 184 59.17 30.87 79.64
C GLY A 184 60.34 31.77 79.24
N LEU A 185 60.23 32.44 78.07
CA LEU A 185 61.26 33.36 77.60
C LEU A 185 61.46 34.54 78.55
N LYS A 186 60.37 35.11 79.10
CA LYS A 186 60.41 36.21 80.09
C LYS A 186 61.12 35.86 81.40
N LYS A 187 61.36 34.59 81.72
CA LYS A 187 62.13 34.20 82.91
C LYS A 187 63.65 34.32 82.71
N TYR A 188 64.10 34.49 81.47
CA TYR A 188 65.53 34.52 81.10
C TYR A 188 65.99 35.88 80.53
N ILE A 189 65.12 36.90 80.56
CA ILE A 189 65.42 38.30 80.20
C ILE A 189 65.07 39.17 81.40
#